data_AF-A0A1A8VHC3-F1
#
_entry.id   AF-A0A1A8VHC3-F1
#
_cell.length_a   1.000
_cell.length_b   1.000
_cell.length_c   1.000
_cell.angle_alpha   90.00
_cell.angle_beta   90.00
_cell.angle_gamma   90.00
#
_symmetry.space_group_name_H-M   'P 1'
#
loop_
_entity.id
_entity.type
_entity.pdbx_description
1 polymer ?
#
loop_
_entity_poly.entity_id
_entity_poly.type
_entity_poly.pdbx_seq_one_letter_code
_entity_poly.pdbx_strand_id
1 'polypeptide(L)' 'RTIVRKIHDQHATEKAAKDEKSVEATCVALTGDHWTSVSNDNYLGVTAHLIDASWELHSFAL' A
#
# COMPACT_ATOMS: atom_id res chain seq x y z
N ARG A 1 11.24 18.33 17.41
CA ARG A 1 10.36 17.49 16.57
C ARG A 1 11.25 16.49 15.84
N THR A 2 11.12 15.18 16.06
CA THR A 2 12.02 14.16 15.47
C THR A 2 11.53 13.73 14.08
N ILE A 3 12.45 13.31 13.20
CA ILE A 3 12.13 12.85 11.83
C ILE A 3 11.20 11.64 11.87
N VAL A 4 11.45 10.68 12.77
CA VAL A 4 10.62 9.48 12.95
C VAL A 4 9.16 9.84 13.23
N ARG A 5 8.91 10.82 14.10
CA ARG A 5 7.54 11.26 14.38
C ARG A 5 6.88 11.87 13.15
N LYS A 6 7.61 12.66 12.36
CA LYS A 6 7.09 13.24 11.11
C LYS A 6 6.70 12.14 10.11
N ILE A 7 7.52 11.09 9.98
CA ILE A 7 7.23 9.95 9.10
C ILE A 7 5.98 9.21 9.57
N HIS A 8 5.85 8.95 10.87
CA HIS A 8 4.64 8.30 11.41
C HIS A 8 3.38 9.13 11.18
N ASP A 9 3.44 10.43 11.45
CA ASP A 9 2.31 11.34 11.21
C ASP A 9 1.90 11.30 9.73
N GLN A 10 2.88 11.38 8.81
CA GLN A 10 2.63 11.31 7.37
C GLN A 10 2.04 9.95 6.93
N HIS A 11 2.62 8.85 7.41
CA HIS A 11 2.14 7.51 7.10
C HIS A 11 0.69 7.30 7.57
N ALA A 12 0.34 7.81 8.76
CA ALA A 12 -1.03 7.71 9.26
C ALA A 12 -2.03 8.47 8.36
N THR A 13 -1.67 9.67 7.89
CA THR A 13 -2.48 10.44 6.93
C THR A 13 -2.64 9.71 5.60
N GLU A 14 -1.54 9.19 5.03
CA GLU A 14 -1.58 8.43 3.78
C GLU A 14 -2.40 7.15 3.90
N LYS A 15 -2.30 6.45 5.04
CA LYS A 15 -3.11 5.25 5.30
C LYS A 15 -4.60 5.57 5.31
N ALA A 16 -5.02 6.65 5.98
CA ALA A 16 -6.43 7.05 6.00
C ALA A 16 -6.98 7.31 4.58
N ALA A 17 -6.21 8.00 3.73
CA ALA A 17 -6.61 8.24 2.34
C ALA A 17 -6.68 6.93 1.51
N LYS A 18 -5.80 5.96 1.76
CA LYS A 18 -5.86 4.63 1.13
C LYS A 18 -7.07 3.82 1.59
N ASP A 19 -7.44 3.92 2.88
CA ASP A 19 -8.61 3.25 3.44
C ASP A 19 -9.90 3.80 2.77
N GLU A 20 -10.02 5.12 2.60
CA GLU A 20 -11.14 5.78 1.88
C GLU A 20 -11.24 5.27 0.43
N LYS A 21 -10.14 5.27 -0.32
CA LYS A 21 -10.12 4.74 -1.70
C LYS A 21 -10.50 3.26 -1.78
N SER A 22 -10.15 2.48 -0.77
CA SER A 22 -10.48 1.05 -0.72
C SER A 22 -11.98 0.80 -0.56
N VAL A 23 -12.69 1.72 0.11
CA VAL A 23 -14.16 1.67 0.24
C VAL A 23 -14.84 2.01 -1.09
N GLU A 24 -14.26 2.90 -1.90
CA GLU A 24 -14.79 3.33 -3.19
C GLU A 24 -14.45 2.38 -4.36
N ALA A 25 -13.60 1.37 -4.12
CA ALA A 25 -13.13 0.47 -5.15
C ALA A 25 -14.26 -0.41 -5.71
N THR A 26 -14.40 -0.42 -7.04
CA THR A 26 -15.32 -1.31 -7.76
C THR A 26 -14.70 -2.69 -7.97
N CYS A 27 -13.38 -2.75 -8.15
CA CYS A 27 -12.62 -4.00 -8.25
C CYS A 27 -11.34 -3.90 -7.43
N VAL A 28 -10.94 -5.02 -6.83
CA VAL A 28 -9.76 -5.13 -5.98
C VAL A 28 -8.94 -6.35 -6.40
N ALA A 29 -7.63 -6.17 -6.53
CA ALA A 29 -6.66 -7.25 -6.68
C ALA A 29 -5.44 -7.01 -5.78
N LEU A 30 -4.77 -8.09 -5.41
CA LEU A 30 -3.52 -8.06 -4.64
C LEU A 30 -2.44 -8.76 -5.45
N THR A 31 -1.26 -8.16 -5.53
CA THR A 31 -0.05 -8.83 -6.01
C THR A 31 0.93 -8.99 -4.86
N GLY A 32 1.48 -10.19 -4.72
CA GLY A 32 2.56 -10.49 -3.79
C GLY A 32 3.84 -10.71 -4.57
N ASP A 33 4.91 -10.01 -4.18
CA ASP A 33 6.26 -10.26 -4.65
C ASP A 33 7.05 -10.90 -3.50
N HIS A 34 7.46 -12.16 -3.68
CA HIS A 34 8.18 -12.93 -2.68
C HIS A 34 9.60 -13.22 -3.16
N TRP A 35 10.59 -12.89 -2.32
CA TRP A 35 11.99 -13.18 -2.61
C TRP A 35 12.76 -13.52 -1.35
N THR A 36 13.87 -14.22 -1.53
CA THR A 36 14.86 -14.50 -0.49
C THR A 36 16.10 -13.67 -0.77
N SER A 37 16.63 -12.96 0.22
CA SER A 37 17.87 -12.19 0.07
C SER A 37 19.08 -13.09 -0.04
N VAL A 38 20.21 -12.51 -0.45
CA VAL A 38 21.52 -13.18 -0.42
C VAL A 38 21.90 -13.61 1.01
N SER A 39 21.38 -12.91 2.03
CA SER A 39 21.57 -13.25 3.44
C SER A 39 20.60 -14.32 3.95
N ASN A 40 19.79 -14.92 3.06
CA ASN A 40 18.77 -15.93 3.36
C ASN A 40 17.58 -15.43 4.21
N ASP A 41 17.30 -14.12 4.15
CA ASP A 41 16.09 -13.54 4.73
C ASP A 41 14.96 -13.55 3.71
N ASN A 42 13.76 -13.98 4.11
CA ASN A 42 12.58 -13.98 3.24
C ASN A 42 11.82 -12.67 3.37
N TYR A 43 11.39 -12.14 2.23
CA TYR A 43 10.59 -10.92 2.13
C TYR A 43 9.33 -11.18 1.31
N LEU A 44 8.27 -10.45 1.66
CA LEU A 44 7.03 -10.40 0.91
C LEU A 44 6.60 -8.94 0.79
N GLY A 45 6.71 -8.40 -0.41
CA GLY A 45 6.05 -7.14 -0.78
C GLY A 45 4.61 -7.42 -1.18
N VAL A 46 3.66 -6.60 -0.73
CA VAL A 46 2.25 -6.70 -1.15
C VAL A 46 1.81 -5.36 -1.71
N THR A 47 1.24 -5.38 -2.91
CA THR A 47 0.64 -4.20 -3.54
C THR A 47 -0.86 -4.43 -3.71
N ALA A 48 -1.66 -3.48 -3.27
CA ALA A 48 -3.08 -3.43 -3.58
C ALA A 48 -3.31 -2.68 -4.88
N HIS A 49 -4.15 -3.23 -5.74
CA HIS A 49 -4.62 -2.65 -6.99
C HIS A 49 -6.13 -2.46 -6.90
N LEU A 50 -6.59 -1.22 -7.07
CA LEU A 50 -8.00 -0.84 -6.99
C LEU A 50 -8.41 -0.21 -8.32
N ILE A 51 -9.58 -0.58 -8.84
CA ILE A 51 -10.23 0.15 -9.95
C ILE A 51 -11.44 0.88 -9.36
N ASP A 52 -11.48 2.20 -9.51
CA ASP A 52 -12.58 3.02 -9.01
C ASP A 52 -13.75 3.11 -10.02
N ALA A 53 -14.82 3.83 -9.64
CA ALA A 53 -15.99 4.02 -10.50
C ALA A 53 -15.69 4.80 -11.79
N SER A 54 -14.60 5.56 -11.82
CA SER A 54 -14.10 6.29 -13.00
C SER A 54 -13.22 5.42 -13.90
N TRP A 55 -13.08 4.12 -13.57
CA TRP A 55 -12.18 3.18 -14.24
C TRP A 55 -10.71 3.53 -14.13
N GLU A 56 -10.31 4.29 -13.12
CA GLU A 56 -8.91 4.58 -12.84
C GLU A 56 -8.29 3.49 -11.98
N LEU A 57 -7.09 3.03 -12.38
CA LEU A 57 -6.29 2.09 -11.61
C LEU A 57 -5.45 2.84 -10.57
N HIS A 58 -5.69 2.53 -9.30
CA HIS A 58 -4.87 2.96 -8.18
C HIS A 58 -4.02 1.79 -7.68
N SER A 59 -2.75 2.03 -7.38
CA SER A 59 -1.87 0.99 -6.85
C SER A 59 -1.01 1.52 -5.72
N PHE A 60 -0.92 0.78 -4.61
CA PHE A 60 -0.07 1.16 -3.49
C PHE A 60 0.44 -0.05 -2.71
N ALA A 61 1.66 0.07 -2.20
CA ALA A 61 2.20 -0.87 -1.23
C ALA A 61 1.42 -0.81 0.09
N LEU A 62 1.17 -1.99 0.66
CA LEU A 62 0.53 -2.20 1.96
C LEU A 62 1.55 -2.19 3.10
#